data_AF-M5BV13-F1
#
_entry.id   AF-M5BV13-F1
#
_cell.length_a   1.000
_cell.length_b   1.000
_cell.length_c   1.000
_cell.angle_alpha   90.00
_cell.angle_beta   90.00
_cell.angle_gamma   90.00
#
_symmetry.space_group_name_H-M   'P 1'
#
loop_
_entity.id
_entity.type
_entity.pdbx_description
1 polymer ?
#
loop_
_entity_poly.entity_id
_entity_poly.type
_entity_poly.pdbx_seq_one_letter_code
_entity_poly.pdbx_strand_id
1 'polypeptide(L)'
;MKLATAFNISLLAAFVAAAEQTQSCSSLEVRKEWRSFSKTERKAWVDAVNCLNKAPSNGKLTPPIDTDSLELAYHIAPFNASGTYYDDLVYAHMNLNPVIHHTGLFLPWHRAYTHEWTNALRSECGYTGVVPYWDSEDLLGSEIWDTDSEAGLGGFSDDETE
;
A
#
# COMPACT_ATOMS: atom_id res chain seq x y z
N MET A 1 46.16 -24.27 -26.60
CA MET A 1 45.54 -23.01 -27.08
C MET A 1 44.84 -22.36 -25.91
N LYS A 2 45.25 -21.15 -25.50
CA LYS A 2 44.58 -20.37 -24.46
C LYS A 2 43.60 -19.42 -25.14
N LEU A 3 42.30 -19.61 -24.94
CA LEU A 3 41.26 -18.66 -25.37
C LEU A 3 41.19 -17.55 -24.33
N ALA A 4 41.71 -16.38 -24.64
CA ALA A 4 41.48 -15.17 -23.87
C ALA A 4 40.13 -14.58 -24.30
N THR A 5 39.11 -14.75 -23.47
CA THR A 5 37.81 -14.09 -23.67
C THR A 5 38.00 -12.61 -23.32
N ALA A 6 38.10 -11.75 -24.33
CA ALA A 6 38.08 -10.31 -24.15
C ALA A 6 36.68 -9.89 -23.68
N PHE A 7 36.54 -9.55 -22.40
CA PHE A 7 35.35 -8.84 -21.92
C PHE A 7 35.31 -7.47 -22.61
N ASN A 8 34.34 -7.27 -23.50
CA ASN A 8 34.10 -5.98 -24.16
C ASN A 8 33.63 -4.96 -23.12
N ILE A 9 34.58 -4.13 -22.65
CA ILE A 9 34.34 -3.03 -21.68
C ILE A 9 33.30 -2.02 -22.23
N SER A 10 33.07 -1.99 -23.55
CA SER A 10 32.07 -1.12 -24.19
C SER A 10 30.63 -1.40 -23.77
N LEU A 11 30.28 -2.62 -23.34
CA LEU A 11 28.93 -2.90 -22.82
C LEU A 11 28.69 -2.28 -21.44
N LEU A 12 29.72 -2.12 -20.61
CA LEU A 12 29.56 -1.52 -19.28
C LEU A 12 29.26 -0.01 -19.36
N ALA A 13 29.84 0.69 -20.35
CA ALA A 13 29.66 2.13 -20.53
C ALA A 13 28.22 2.50 -20.94
N ALA A 14 27.52 1.63 -21.67
CA ALA A 14 26.14 1.87 -22.08
C ALA A 14 25.13 1.78 -20.91
N PHE A 15 25.44 0.99 -19.87
CA PHE A 15 24.60 0.93 -18.66
C PHE A 15 24.74 2.15 -17.76
N VAL A 16 25.89 2.84 -17.78
CA VAL A 16 26.13 4.04 -16.96
C VAL A 16 25.43 5.27 -17.54
N ALA A 17 25.34 5.38 -18.87
CA ALA A 17 24.71 6.52 -19.54
C ALA A 17 23.16 6.55 -19.44
N ALA A 18 22.52 5.42 -19.11
CA ALA A 18 21.07 5.35 -18.91
C ALA A 18 20.60 5.80 -17.51
N ALA A 19 21.53 6.08 -16.59
CA ALA A 19 21.24 6.42 -15.20
C ALA A 19 21.02 7.93 -14.94
N GLU A 20 21.04 8.78 -15.98
CA GLU A 20 20.75 10.21 -15.86
C GLU A 20 19.34 10.54 -16.37
N GLN A 21 18.31 10.06 -15.66
CA GLN A 21 17.08 10.83 -15.59
C GLN A 21 17.09 11.60 -14.27
N THR A 22 17.58 12.83 -14.31
CA THR A 22 17.34 13.81 -13.25
C THR A 22 15.88 14.23 -13.31
N GLN A 23 14.98 13.33 -12.90
CA GLN A 23 13.59 13.69 -12.71
C GLN A 23 13.53 14.60 -11.47
N SER A 24 13.38 15.90 -11.71
CA SER A 24 13.28 16.88 -10.62
C SER A 24 11.97 16.62 -9.87
N CYS A 25 12.08 16.20 -8.61
CA CYS A 25 10.94 16.15 -7.70
C CYS A 25 10.52 17.60 -7.38
N SER A 26 9.44 18.07 -8.00
CA SER A 26 8.97 19.44 -7.86
C SER A 26 8.25 19.70 -6.54
N SER A 27 7.74 18.65 -5.90
CA SER A 27 7.07 18.70 -4.60
C SER A 27 7.46 17.50 -3.74
N LEU A 28 7.91 17.78 -2.52
CA LEU A 28 8.18 16.77 -1.51
C LEU A 28 6.95 16.60 -0.61
N GLU A 29 6.36 15.41 -0.61
CA GLU A 29 5.35 15.03 0.37
C GLU A 29 6.03 14.61 1.68
N VAL A 30 5.61 15.21 2.80
CA VAL A 30 6.09 14.84 4.14
C VAL A 30 4.98 14.09 4.85
N ARG A 31 5.14 12.77 5.03
CA ARG A 31 4.26 11.96 5.87
C ARG A 31 4.47 12.33 7.34
N LYS A 32 3.39 12.36 8.12
CA LYS A 32 3.43 12.72 9.54
C LYS A 32 3.00 11.55 10.41
N GLU A 33 3.48 11.53 11.64
CA GLU A 33 3.10 10.52 12.63
C GLU A 33 1.64 10.76 13.07
N TRP A 34 0.89 9.69 13.37
CA TRP A 34 -0.53 9.76 13.72
C TRP A 34 -0.85 10.73 14.87
N ARG A 35 -0.01 10.75 15.93
CA ARG A 35 -0.19 11.65 17.09
C ARG A 35 0.04 13.12 16.74
N SER A 36 0.75 13.41 15.65
CA SER A 36 0.97 14.77 15.16
C SER A 36 -0.17 15.33 14.29
N PHE A 37 -1.17 14.51 13.93
CA PHE A 37 -2.36 15.00 13.24
C PHE A 37 -3.28 15.72 14.22
N SER A 38 -3.81 16.86 13.80
CA SER A 38 -4.99 17.46 14.47
C SER A 38 -6.22 16.57 14.29
N LYS A 39 -7.22 16.72 15.17
CA LYS A 39 -8.49 15.98 15.05
C LYS A 39 -9.15 16.15 13.67
N THR A 40 -9.09 17.36 13.09
CA THR A 40 -9.61 17.64 11.75
C THR A 40 -8.85 16.88 10.67
N GLU A 41 -7.53 16.76 10.77
CA GLU A 41 -6.73 15.99 9.82
C GLU A 41 -6.99 14.49 9.95
N ARG A 42 -7.10 13.97 11.18
CA ARG A 42 -7.48 12.56 11.43
C ARG A 42 -8.83 12.26 10.80
N LYS A 43 -9.84 13.08 11.11
CA LYS A 43 -11.19 12.97 10.54
C LYS A 43 -11.15 13.02 9.01
N ALA A 44 -10.42 13.97 8.41
CA ALA A 44 -10.35 14.08 6.95
C ALA A 44 -9.74 12.83 6.29
N TRP A 45 -8.77 12.18 6.95
CA TRP A 45 -8.21 10.92 6.48
C TRP A 45 -9.19 9.75 6.66
N VAL A 46 -9.81 9.61 7.84
CA VAL A 46 -10.84 8.59 8.13
C VAL A 46 -12.02 8.70 7.17
N ASP A 47 -12.52 9.91 6.91
CA ASP A 47 -13.61 10.18 5.97
C ASP A 47 -13.23 9.74 4.54
N ALA A 48 -11.98 9.99 4.11
CA ALA A 48 -11.51 9.55 2.80
C ALA A 48 -11.40 8.03 2.69
N VAL A 49 -10.90 7.34 3.73
CA VAL A 49 -10.83 5.88 3.76
C VAL A 49 -12.24 5.27 3.72
N ASN A 50 -13.16 5.79 4.54
CA ASN A 50 -14.56 5.36 4.57
C ASN A 50 -15.30 5.65 3.26
N CYS A 51 -14.95 6.74 2.57
CA CYS A 51 -15.44 7.01 1.22
C CYS A 51 -14.96 5.93 0.24
N LEU A 52 -13.68 5.56 0.26
CA LEU A 52 -13.14 4.54 -0.65
C LEU A 52 -13.77 3.15 -0.39
N ASN A 53 -14.09 2.87 0.88
CA ASN A 53 -14.83 1.67 1.30
C ASN A 53 -16.33 1.70 0.93
N LYS A 54 -16.78 2.72 0.21
CA LYS A 54 -18.14 2.82 -0.36
C LYS A 54 -18.12 3.10 -1.86
N ALA A 55 -17.00 3.56 -2.38
CA ALA A 55 -16.81 3.76 -3.80
C ALA A 55 -16.94 2.40 -4.52
N PRO A 56 -17.69 2.31 -5.62
CA PRO A 56 -17.76 1.07 -6.38
C PRO A 56 -16.38 0.66 -6.90
N SER A 57 -16.15 -0.64 -7.07
CA SER A 57 -14.96 -1.15 -7.76
C SER A 57 -14.71 -0.37 -9.06
N ASN A 58 -13.44 -0.10 -9.36
CA ASN A 58 -13.07 0.62 -10.58
C ASN A 58 -13.08 -0.30 -11.83
N GLY A 59 -13.31 -1.60 -11.65
CA GLY A 59 -13.38 -2.60 -12.71
C GLY A 59 -12.06 -2.89 -13.43
N LYS A 60 -10.93 -2.43 -12.90
CA LYS A 60 -9.59 -2.59 -13.51
C LYS A 60 -8.75 -3.69 -12.87
N LEU A 61 -9.20 -4.25 -11.74
CA LEU A 61 -8.45 -5.30 -11.07
C LEU A 61 -8.34 -6.54 -11.97
N THR A 62 -7.11 -6.98 -12.21
CA THR A 62 -6.81 -8.21 -12.95
C THR A 62 -5.87 -9.06 -12.09
N PRO A 63 -6.39 -10.02 -11.30
CA PRO A 63 -5.58 -10.86 -10.42
C PRO A 63 -4.70 -11.82 -11.24
N PRO A 64 -3.36 -11.74 -11.16
CA PRO A 64 -2.49 -12.55 -12.02
C PRO A 64 -2.13 -13.92 -11.43
N ILE A 65 -2.35 -14.14 -10.13
CA ILE A 65 -1.94 -15.38 -9.46
C ILE A 65 -3.12 -16.34 -9.38
N ASP A 66 -2.93 -17.56 -9.89
CA ASP A 66 -3.84 -18.67 -9.64
C ASP A 66 -3.57 -19.25 -8.24
N THR A 67 -4.30 -18.72 -7.25
CA THR A 67 -4.15 -19.09 -5.84
C THR A 67 -4.65 -20.49 -5.52
N ASP A 68 -5.59 -21.03 -6.30
CA ASP A 68 -6.18 -22.35 -6.08
C ASP A 68 -5.23 -23.49 -6.45
N SER A 69 -4.23 -23.18 -7.28
CA SER A 69 -3.14 -24.09 -7.64
C SER A 69 -1.97 -24.09 -6.65
N LEU A 70 -2.03 -23.26 -5.59
CA LEU A 70 -0.97 -23.12 -4.58
C LEU A 70 -1.28 -23.91 -3.31
N GLU A 71 -0.42 -23.78 -2.29
CA GLU A 71 -0.69 -24.34 -0.97
C GLU A 71 -1.94 -23.72 -0.34
N LEU A 72 -2.63 -24.49 0.51
CA LEU A 72 -3.88 -24.09 1.16
C LEU A 72 -3.78 -22.74 1.89
N ALA A 73 -2.60 -22.38 2.40
CA ALA A 73 -2.34 -21.09 3.06
C ALA A 73 -2.51 -19.88 2.13
N TYR A 74 -2.48 -20.07 0.81
CA TYR A 74 -2.64 -19.02 -0.20
C TYR A 74 -4.01 -19.01 -0.86
N HIS A 75 -4.91 -19.94 -0.51
CA HIS A 75 -6.27 -19.93 -1.02
C HIS A 75 -7.02 -18.71 -0.49
N ILE A 76 -7.70 -17.99 -1.38
CA ILE A 76 -8.46 -16.78 -1.05
C ILE A 76 -9.89 -16.90 -1.57
N ALA A 77 -10.80 -16.13 -0.99
CA ALA A 77 -12.18 -16.09 -1.47
C ALA A 77 -12.24 -15.64 -2.94
N PRO A 78 -13.24 -16.09 -3.74
CA PRO A 78 -13.41 -15.63 -5.10
C PRO A 78 -13.62 -14.11 -5.19
N PHE A 79 -13.11 -13.49 -6.25
CA PHE A 79 -13.29 -12.06 -6.50
C PHE A 79 -14.77 -11.68 -6.62
N ASN A 80 -15.18 -10.64 -5.88
CA ASN A 80 -16.50 -10.06 -5.96
C ASN A 80 -16.47 -8.77 -6.80
N ALA A 81 -16.94 -8.86 -8.05
CA ALA A 81 -17.00 -7.71 -8.96
C ALA A 81 -17.98 -6.60 -8.52
N SER A 82 -18.88 -6.89 -7.58
CA SER A 82 -19.78 -5.90 -6.96
C SER A 82 -19.19 -5.31 -5.66
N GLY A 83 -17.92 -5.59 -5.36
CA GLY A 83 -17.21 -5.05 -4.22
C GLY A 83 -16.90 -3.56 -4.37
N THR A 84 -16.31 -3.01 -3.31
CA THR A 84 -15.87 -1.63 -3.25
C THR A 84 -14.48 -1.48 -3.87
N TYR A 85 -14.06 -0.25 -4.18
CA TYR A 85 -12.69 -0.02 -4.62
C TYR A 85 -11.69 -0.32 -3.50
N TYR A 86 -12.08 -0.19 -2.23
CA TYR A 86 -11.25 -0.66 -1.13
C TYR A 86 -11.08 -2.20 -1.16
N ASP A 87 -12.14 -2.95 -1.47
CA ASP A 87 -12.06 -4.41 -1.64
C ASP A 87 -11.12 -4.81 -2.79
N ASP A 88 -11.08 -4.03 -3.89
CA ASP A 88 -10.13 -4.30 -4.99
C ASP A 88 -8.67 -4.22 -4.52
N LEU A 89 -8.34 -3.23 -3.68
CA LEU A 89 -6.99 -3.05 -3.14
C LEU A 89 -6.62 -4.18 -2.18
N VAL A 90 -7.56 -4.55 -1.30
CA VAL A 90 -7.40 -5.71 -0.40
C VAL A 90 -7.20 -6.99 -1.21
N TYR A 91 -8.02 -7.21 -2.25
CA TYR A 91 -7.94 -8.40 -3.10
C TYR A 91 -6.61 -8.46 -3.87
N ALA A 92 -6.12 -7.32 -4.36
CA ALA A 92 -4.80 -7.23 -5.01
C ALA A 92 -3.68 -7.68 -4.05
N HIS A 93 -3.70 -7.22 -2.80
CA HIS A 93 -2.75 -7.65 -1.77
C HIS A 93 -2.87 -9.15 -1.46
N MET A 94 -4.09 -9.66 -1.31
CA MET A 94 -4.37 -11.07 -1.06
C MET A 94 -3.86 -11.97 -2.19
N ASN A 95 -4.15 -11.63 -3.44
CA ASN A 95 -3.76 -12.42 -4.61
C ASN A 95 -2.24 -12.39 -4.84
N LEU A 96 -1.59 -11.25 -4.60
CA LEU A 96 -0.15 -11.09 -4.78
C LEU A 96 0.68 -11.54 -3.58
N ASN A 97 0.05 -11.92 -2.45
CA ASN A 97 0.72 -12.36 -1.23
C ASN A 97 1.92 -13.31 -1.47
N PRO A 98 1.81 -14.38 -2.30
CA PRO A 98 2.91 -15.33 -2.53
C PRO A 98 4.18 -14.72 -3.13
N VAL A 99 4.08 -13.56 -3.79
CA VAL A 99 5.21 -12.92 -4.50
C VAL A 99 5.65 -11.60 -3.86
N ILE A 100 4.85 -11.03 -2.95
CA ILE A 100 5.16 -9.75 -2.27
C ILE A 100 5.67 -9.90 -0.84
N HIS A 101 5.49 -11.06 -0.20
CA HIS A 101 6.03 -11.33 1.14
C HIS A 101 7.22 -12.27 1.09
N HIS A 102 8.25 -12.00 1.90
CA HIS A 102 9.51 -12.76 1.93
C HIS A 102 10.25 -12.81 0.58
N THR A 103 10.05 -11.81 -0.27
CA THR A 103 10.75 -11.65 -1.55
C THR A 103 11.46 -10.31 -1.64
N GLY A 104 12.28 -10.12 -2.68
CA GLY A 104 12.86 -8.82 -3.00
C GLY A 104 11.83 -7.74 -3.37
N LEU A 105 10.58 -8.12 -3.63
CA LEU A 105 9.50 -7.18 -3.94
C LEU A 105 8.85 -6.57 -2.70
N PHE A 106 9.07 -7.12 -1.50
CA PHE A 106 8.39 -6.70 -0.29
C PHE A 106 8.40 -5.18 -0.07
N LEU A 107 9.58 -4.58 0.07
CA LEU A 107 9.70 -3.14 0.31
C LEU A 107 9.20 -2.27 -0.88
N PRO A 108 9.63 -2.49 -2.13
CA PRO A 108 9.19 -1.64 -3.24
C PRO A 108 7.69 -1.79 -3.54
N TRP A 109 7.13 -3.00 -3.43
CA TRP A 109 5.71 -3.23 -3.68
C TRP A 109 4.85 -2.53 -2.62
N HIS A 110 5.15 -2.67 -1.32
CA HIS A 110 4.39 -1.99 -0.27
C HIS A 110 4.52 -0.47 -0.34
N ARG A 111 5.70 0.05 -0.74
CA ARG A 111 5.87 1.48 -1.02
C ARG A 111 4.94 1.95 -2.14
N ALA A 112 4.92 1.24 -3.28
CA ALA A 112 4.04 1.56 -4.40
C ALA A 112 2.56 1.41 -4.01
N TYR A 113 2.21 0.34 -3.28
CA TYR A 113 0.85 0.08 -2.81
C TYR A 113 0.32 1.23 -1.94
N THR A 114 1.09 1.69 -0.95
CA THR A 114 0.67 2.84 -0.13
C THR A 114 0.58 4.14 -0.94
N HIS A 115 1.43 4.32 -1.96
CA HIS A 115 1.36 5.47 -2.86
C HIS A 115 0.09 5.45 -3.71
N GLU A 116 -0.22 4.33 -4.35
CA GLU A 116 -1.41 4.18 -5.18
C GLU A 116 -2.70 4.22 -4.36
N TRP A 117 -2.70 3.66 -3.15
CA TRP A 117 -3.81 3.83 -2.22
C TRP A 117 -4.04 5.30 -1.87
N THR A 118 -2.97 6.06 -1.61
CA THR A 118 -3.07 7.51 -1.37
C THR A 118 -3.63 8.24 -2.61
N ASN A 119 -3.20 7.85 -3.81
CA ASN A 119 -3.72 8.40 -5.05
C ASN A 119 -5.20 8.07 -5.25
N ALA A 120 -5.66 6.88 -4.85
CA ALA A 120 -7.08 6.52 -4.88
C ALA A 120 -7.90 7.38 -3.91
N LEU A 121 -7.42 7.60 -2.68
CA LEU A 121 -8.06 8.54 -1.73
C LEU A 121 -8.19 9.96 -2.32
N ARG A 122 -7.19 10.40 -3.10
CA ARG A 122 -7.17 11.70 -3.78
C ARG A 122 -8.16 11.76 -4.93
N SER A 123 -8.08 10.80 -5.86
CA SER A 123 -8.87 10.83 -7.10
C SER A 123 -10.35 10.55 -6.85
N GLU A 124 -10.66 9.61 -5.96
CA GLU A 124 -12.05 9.15 -5.74
C GLU A 124 -12.73 9.91 -4.62
N CYS A 125 -11.98 10.30 -3.58
CA CYS A 125 -12.54 10.84 -2.34
C CYS A 125 -12.10 12.27 -2.03
N GLY A 126 -11.34 12.91 -2.92
CA GLY A 126 -10.93 14.30 -2.78
C GLY A 126 -9.98 14.55 -1.60
N TYR A 127 -9.29 13.52 -1.10
CA TYR A 127 -8.36 13.67 0.00
C TYR A 127 -7.18 14.57 -0.40
N THR A 128 -6.86 15.57 0.41
CA THR A 128 -5.76 16.53 0.11
C THR A 128 -4.59 16.43 1.08
N GLY A 129 -4.72 15.60 2.12
CA GLY A 129 -3.69 15.43 3.13
C GLY A 129 -2.61 14.42 2.72
N VAL A 130 -1.91 13.94 3.75
CA VAL A 130 -0.85 12.93 3.65
C VAL A 130 -1.25 11.69 4.44
N VAL A 131 -0.81 10.52 4.02
CA VAL A 131 -1.06 9.30 4.80
C VAL A 131 -0.25 9.34 6.10
N PRO A 132 -0.86 9.09 7.26
CA PRO A 132 -0.15 9.01 8.53
C PRO A 132 0.71 7.75 8.59
N TYR A 133 1.76 7.78 9.40
CA TYR A 133 2.44 6.56 9.86
C TYR A 133 2.20 6.37 11.35
N TRP A 134 2.30 5.11 11.79
CA TRP A 134 2.18 4.74 13.20
C TRP A 134 3.55 4.40 13.77
N ASP A 135 3.92 5.10 14.82
CA ASP A 135 5.06 4.74 15.67
C ASP A 135 4.59 3.87 16.84
N SER A 136 4.94 2.58 16.81
CA SER A 136 4.31 1.52 17.62
C SER A 136 5.03 1.20 18.93
N GLU A 137 5.70 2.19 19.55
CA GLU A 137 6.42 1.99 20.82
C GLU A 137 5.51 1.53 21.97
N ASP A 138 4.31 2.10 22.09
CA ASP A 138 3.29 1.68 23.05
C ASP A 138 2.10 1.09 22.30
N LEU A 139 2.04 -0.25 22.23
CA LEU A 139 0.99 -0.93 21.47
C LEU A 139 -0.40 -0.71 22.06
N LEU A 140 -0.59 -0.86 23.38
CA LEU A 140 -1.91 -0.84 24.01
C LEU A 140 -2.38 0.58 24.33
N GLY A 141 -1.46 1.47 24.70
CA GLY A 141 -1.76 2.88 25.01
C GLY A 141 -1.71 3.81 23.80
N SER A 142 -1.45 3.29 22.58
CA SER A 142 -1.38 4.11 21.36
C SER A 142 -2.69 4.84 21.08
N GLU A 143 -2.58 6.13 20.74
CA GLU A 143 -3.71 6.93 20.23
C GLU A 143 -4.26 6.44 18.88
N ILE A 144 -3.64 5.42 18.25
CA ILE A 144 -4.23 4.77 17.08
C ILE A 144 -5.52 4.02 17.45
N TRP A 145 -5.63 3.54 18.70
CA TRP A 145 -6.80 2.83 19.23
C TRP A 145 -7.83 3.79 19.86
N ASP A 146 -7.98 4.97 19.27
CA ASP A 146 -8.96 5.97 19.69
C ASP A 146 -10.38 5.54 19.28
N THR A 147 -11.30 5.52 20.24
CA THR A 147 -12.71 5.16 20.04
C THR A 147 -13.58 6.34 19.58
N ASP A 148 -13.01 7.52 19.37
CA ASP A 148 -13.73 8.65 18.78
C ASP A 148 -14.37 8.25 17.44
N SER A 149 -15.70 8.40 17.35
CA SER A 149 -16.48 7.89 16.22
C SER A 149 -16.23 8.61 14.89
N GLU A 150 -15.56 9.77 14.90
CA GLU A 150 -15.30 10.56 13.70
C GLU A 150 -13.82 10.56 13.28
N ALA A 151 -12.91 10.52 14.24
CA ALA A 151 -11.47 10.70 14.02
C ALA A 151 -10.61 9.51 14.50
N GLY A 152 -11.21 8.55 15.22
CA GLY A 152 -10.55 7.34 15.69
C GLY A 152 -10.61 6.20 14.68
N LEU A 153 -9.85 5.13 14.95
CA LEU A 153 -9.81 3.92 14.12
C LEU A 153 -10.47 2.71 14.78
N GLY A 154 -11.17 2.94 15.89
CA GLY A 154 -11.70 1.89 16.73
C GLY A 154 -10.68 1.47 17.77
N GLY A 155 -11.20 0.92 18.87
CA GLY A 155 -10.39 0.40 19.97
C GLY A 155 -10.34 -1.13 19.95
N PHE A 156 -9.90 -1.69 21.07
CA PHE A 156 -10.03 -3.11 21.34
C PHE A 156 -11.50 -3.50 21.52
N SER A 157 -11.84 -4.74 21.15
CA SER A 157 -13.16 -5.29 21.43
C SER A 157 -13.35 -5.44 22.94
N ASP A 158 -14.51 -5.02 23.45
CA ASP A 158 -14.95 -5.32 24.82
C ASP A 158 -15.62 -6.71 24.91
N ASP A 159 -15.77 -7.41 23.78
CA ASP A 159 -16.35 -8.74 23.72
C ASP A 159 -15.27 -9.80 23.98
N GLU A 160 -15.27 -10.39 25.18
CA GLU A 160 -14.36 -11.48 25.53
C GLU A 160 -14.69 -12.83 24.84
N THR A 161 -15.70 -12.85 23.96
CA THR A 161 -16.11 -14.06 23.21
C THR A 161 -15.61 -14.10 21.77
N GLU A 162 -14.97 -13.03 21.27
CA GLU A 162 -14.15 -13.01 20.05
C GLU A 162 -12.65 -13.12 20.36
#